data_AF-A0AAD7ZWE8-F1
#
_entry.id   AF-A0AAD7ZWE8-F1
#
_cell.length_a   1.000
_cell.length_b   1.000
_cell.length_c   1.000
_cell.angle_alpha   90.00
_cell.angle_beta   90.00
_cell.angle_gamma   90.00
#
_symmetry.space_group_name_H-M   'P 1'
#
loop_
_entity.id
_entity.type
_entity.pdbx_description
1 polymer ?
#
loop_
_entity_poly.entity_id
_entity_poly.type
_entity_poly.pdbx_seq_one_letter_code
_entity_poly.pdbx_strand_id
1 'polypeptide(L)'
;MEPCERSRDSTACAYSSYYSTDGLSPSKKGQRQDLVIAMKVQGSGELSTCLQIKLYKARDTQHCEWGSRLHCIELDCCAHEGAMAVTVNKETY
;
A
#
# COMPACT_ATOMS: atom_id res chain seq x y z
N MET A 1 -20.39 -1.70 -5.65
CA MET A 1 -19.90 -1.18 -6.95
C MET A 1 -18.76 -2.10 -7.32
N GLU A 2 -18.98 -2.99 -8.30
CA GLU A 2 -17.93 -3.89 -8.75
C GLU A 2 -16.82 -3.07 -9.42
N PRO A 3 -15.54 -3.44 -9.24
CA PRO A 3 -14.45 -2.74 -9.91
C PRO A 3 -14.65 -2.87 -11.42
N CYS A 4 -14.92 -1.75 -12.08
CA CYS A 4 -15.00 -1.66 -13.53
C CYS A 4 -13.58 -1.78 -14.10
N GLU A 5 -13.30 -2.89 -14.80
CA GLU A 5 -12.04 -3.14 -15.49
C GLU A 5 -11.85 -2.06 -16.57
N ARG A 6 -11.04 -1.04 -16.25
CA ARG A 6 -10.65 0.00 -17.21
C ARG A 6 -9.54 -0.56 -18.10
N SER A 7 -9.94 -1.08 -19.26
CA SER A 7 -9.09 -1.38 -20.42
C SER A 7 -7.95 -2.37 -20.17
N ARG A 8 -7.90 -3.44 -20.96
CA ARG A 8 -6.74 -4.35 -21.03
C ARG A 8 -5.55 -3.62 -21.67
N ASP A 9 -4.83 -2.82 -20.90
CA ASP A 9 -3.50 -2.37 -21.28
C ASP A 9 -2.58 -3.60 -21.29
N SER A 10 -2.06 -3.94 -22.47
CA SER A 10 -1.15 -5.07 -22.67
C SER A 10 0.17 -4.94 -21.90
N THR A 11 0.45 -3.76 -21.35
CA THR A 11 1.63 -3.47 -20.52
C THR A 11 1.33 -3.43 -19.02
N ALA A 12 0.06 -3.58 -18.64
CA ALA A 12 -0.35 -3.60 -17.24
C ALA A 12 -0.41 -5.03 -16.68
N CYS A 13 -0.06 -5.16 -15.40
CA CYS A 13 -0.27 -6.36 -14.61
C CYS A 13 -0.99 -6.01 -13.31
N ALA A 14 -1.83 -6.92 -12.83
CA ALA A 14 -2.59 -6.75 -11.60
C ALA A 14 -2.27 -7.88 -10.62
N TYR A 15 -1.99 -7.52 -9.38
CA TYR A 15 -1.75 -8.45 -8.27
C TYR A 15 -2.68 -8.11 -7.13
N SER A 16 -3.05 -9.11 -6.34
CA SER A 16 -3.87 -8.94 -5.14
C SER A 16 -3.23 -9.63 -3.95
N SER A 17 -3.25 -8.99 -2.79
CA SER A 17 -2.86 -9.56 -1.52
C SER A 17 -3.83 -9.12 -0.43
N TYR A 18 -3.92 -9.89 0.66
CA TYR A 18 -4.79 -9.61 1.79
C TYR A 18 -3.96 -9.45 3.05
N TYR A 19 -4.20 -8.36 3.77
CA TYR A 19 -3.62 -8.10 5.08
C TYR A 19 -4.74 -8.13 6.12
N SER A 20 -4.72 -9.14 7.01
CA SER A 20 -5.65 -9.27 8.12
C SER A 20 -5.09 -8.59 9.37
N THR A 21 -5.92 -7.84 10.06
CA THR A 21 -5.61 -7.28 11.39
C THR A 21 -6.13 -8.14 12.53
N ASP A 22 -6.71 -9.30 12.23
CA ASP A 22 -7.21 -10.23 13.26
C ASP A 22 -6.07 -10.71 14.16
N GLY A 23 -6.33 -10.77 15.47
CA GLY A 23 -5.32 -11.07 16.49
C GLY A 23 -4.27 -9.99 16.74
N LEU A 24 -4.25 -8.87 16.00
CA LEU A 24 -3.30 -7.78 16.25
C LEU A 24 -3.72 -6.91 17.43
N SER A 25 -2.74 -6.50 18.24
CA SER A 25 -2.97 -5.59 19.36
C SER A 25 -3.08 -4.13 18.89
N PRO A 26 -3.98 -3.32 19.49
CA PRO A 26 -4.05 -1.89 19.23
C PRO A 26 -2.70 -1.20 19.49
N SER A 27 -2.38 -0.19 18.69
CA SER A 27 -1.14 0.57 18.84
C SER A 27 -1.11 1.34 20.17
N LYS A 28 0.06 1.39 20.81
CA LYS A 28 0.24 2.17 22.05
C LYS A 28 0.07 3.67 21.78
N LYS A 29 -0.29 4.42 22.83
CA LYS A 29 -0.43 5.89 22.74
C LYS A 29 0.87 6.51 22.23
N GLY A 30 0.75 7.40 21.24
CA GLY A 30 1.90 8.08 20.62
C GLY A 30 2.74 7.21 19.69
N GLN A 31 2.41 5.93 19.51
CA GLN A 31 3.12 5.04 18.61
C GLN A 31 2.32 4.80 17.33
N ARG A 32 3.05 4.70 16.24
CA ARG A 32 2.61 4.24 14.93
C ARG A 32 3.53 3.11 14.49
N GLN A 33 3.05 2.27 13.59
CA GLN A 33 3.77 1.12 13.05
C GLN A 33 3.91 1.29 11.55
N ASP A 34 4.91 0.65 10.98
CA ASP A 34 5.18 0.69 9.55
C ASP A 34 4.61 -0.58 8.91
N LEU A 35 3.72 -0.39 7.92
CA LEU A 35 3.21 -1.44 7.06
C LEU A 35 3.98 -1.38 5.74
N VAL A 36 4.93 -2.29 5.58
CA VAL A 36 5.71 -2.43 4.35
C VAL A 36 4.88 -3.17 3.30
N ILE A 37 4.75 -2.55 2.14
CA ILE A 37 4.16 -3.13 0.94
C ILE A 37 5.30 -3.36 -0.04
N ALA A 38 5.62 -4.62 -0.32
CA ALA A 38 6.69 -5.00 -1.23
C ALA A 38 6.17 -5.93 -2.33
N MET A 39 6.67 -5.76 -3.54
CA MET A 39 6.37 -6.61 -4.69
C MET A 39 7.58 -6.76 -5.60
N LYS A 40 7.75 -7.94 -6.18
CA LYS A 40 8.75 -8.16 -7.22
C LYS A 40 8.17 -7.78 -8.57
N VAL A 41 8.85 -6.87 -9.27
CA VAL A 41 8.55 -6.46 -10.63
C VAL A 41 9.45 -7.26 -11.57
N GLN A 42 8.85 -8.11 -12.40
CA GLN A 42 9.59 -8.99 -13.30
C GLN A 42 10.49 -8.17 -14.23
N GLY A 43 11.79 -8.46 -14.23
CA GLY A 43 12.79 -7.75 -15.03
C GLY A 43 13.28 -6.42 -14.43
N SER A 44 12.69 -5.94 -13.34
CA SER A 44 12.94 -4.59 -12.78
C SER A 44 13.34 -4.58 -11.30
N GLY A 45 13.32 -5.74 -10.62
CA GLY A 45 13.71 -5.86 -9.21
C GLY A 45 12.55 -5.74 -8.23
N GLU A 46 12.83 -5.34 -7.00
CA GLU A 46 11.82 -5.19 -5.94
C GLU A 46 11.34 -3.73 -5.82
N LEU A 47 10.02 -3.54 -5.81
CA LEU A 47 9.35 -2.30 -5.43
C LEU A 47 8.90 -2.43 -3.97
N SER A 48 9.25 -1.44 -3.13
CA SER A 48 8.76 -1.36 -1.76
C SER A 48 8.28 0.06 -1.43
N THR A 49 7.11 0.17 -0.82
CA THR A 49 6.63 1.39 -0.14
C THR A 49 6.23 1.07 1.30
N CYS A 50 6.09 2.09 2.14
CA CYS A 50 5.78 1.95 3.56
C CYS A 50 4.65 2.88 3.97
N LEU A 51 3.61 2.33 4.58
CA LEU A 51 2.53 3.11 5.18
C LEU A 51 2.68 3.18 6.68
N GLN A 52 2.66 4.40 7.22
CA GLN A 52 2.60 4.60 8.65
C GLN A 52 1.17 4.38 9.16
N ILE A 53 0.93 3.25 9.82
CA ILE A 53 -0.39 2.83 10.31
C ILE A 53 -0.53 2.98 11.82
N LYS A 54 -1.79 3.06 12.27
CA LYS A 54 -2.16 3.01 13.68
C LYS A 54 -3.42 2.18 13.87
N LEU A 55 -3.33 1.15 14.70
CA LEU A 55 -4.43 0.25 15.00
C LEU A 55 -5.20 0.76 16.23
N TYR A 56 -6.50 0.96 16.07
CA TYR A 56 -7.40 1.34 17.15
C TYR A 56 -8.17 0.13 17.68
N LYS A 57 -8.75 0.27 18.88
CA LYS A 57 -9.64 -0.77 19.42
C LYS A 57 -10.90 -0.82 18.55
N ALA A 58 -11.50 -2.00 18.38
CA ALA A 58 -12.73 -2.15 17.59
C ALA A 58 -13.89 -1.23 18.05
N ARG A 59 -13.94 -0.90 19.34
CA ARG A 59 -14.93 0.02 19.92
C ARG A 59 -14.65 1.51 19.70
N ASP A 60 -13.50 1.85 19.13
CA ASP A 60 -13.00 3.21 18.98
C ASP A 60 -13.19 3.69 17.54
N THR A 61 -14.45 3.98 17.20
CA THR A 61 -14.85 4.37 15.84
C THR A 61 -14.52 5.81 15.52
N GLN A 62 -14.52 6.68 16.53
CA GLN A 62 -14.35 8.13 16.36
C GLN A 62 -12.99 8.47 15.75
N HIS A 63 -11.91 7.81 16.16
CA HIS A 63 -10.57 8.06 15.63
C HIS A 63 -10.33 7.45 14.24
N CYS A 64 -11.06 6.41 13.86
CA CYS A 64 -10.94 5.78 12.55
C CYS A 64 -11.62 6.60 11.44
N GLU A 65 -12.49 7.53 11.82
CA GLU A 65 -13.22 8.43 10.92
C GLU A 65 -12.51 9.78 10.73
N TRP A 66 -11.38 9.99 11.39
CA TRP A 66 -10.63 11.24 11.24
C TRP A 66 -9.89 11.27 9.90
N GLY A 67 -10.17 12.31 9.12
CA GLY A 67 -9.53 12.55 7.82
C GLY A 67 -10.26 11.89 6.66
N SER A 68 -9.56 11.77 5.53
CA SER A 68 -10.09 11.12 4.33
C SER A 68 -9.72 9.65 4.33
N ARG A 69 -10.66 8.81 3.88
CA ARG A 69 -10.37 7.39 3.62
C ARG A 69 -9.33 7.30 2.50
N LEU A 70 -8.25 6.57 2.75
CA LEU A 70 -7.29 6.23 1.71
C LEU A 70 -7.94 5.26 0.72
N HIS A 71 -8.08 5.68 -0.53
CA HIS A 71 -8.70 4.89 -1.59
C HIS A 71 -7.68 4.22 -2.50
N CYS A 72 -6.62 4.94 -2.85
CA CYS A 72 -5.55 4.46 -3.71
C CYS A 72 -4.23 5.11 -3.32
N ILE A 73 -3.14 4.48 -3.75
CA ILE A 73 -1.82 5.08 -3.76
C ILE A 73 -1.29 4.90 -5.18
N GLU A 74 -0.97 6.01 -5.83
CA GLU A 74 -0.36 6.01 -7.16
C GLU A 74 1.15 6.26 -6.99
N LEU A 75 1.95 5.30 -7.46
CA LEU A 75 3.41 5.34 -7.40
C LEU A 75 3.98 5.54 -8.80
N ASP A 76 4.58 6.69 -9.05
CA ASP A 76 5.38 6.93 -10.25
C ASP A 76 6.77 6.33 -10.03
N CYS A 77 7.10 5.29 -10.79
CA CYS A 77 8.26 4.45 -10.55
C CYS A 77 9.23 4.45 -11.74
N CYS A 78 10.53 4.31 -11.46
CA CYS A 78 11.56 4.09 -12.46
C CYS A 78 12.38 2.84 -12.11
N ALA A 79 12.68 2.04 -13.12
CA ALA A 79 13.58 0.89 -13.03
C ALA A 79 14.64 0.98 -14.12
N HIS A 80 15.87 0.59 -13.79
CA HIS A 80 16.96 0.51 -14.75
C HIS A 80 17.27 -0.95 -15.07
N GLU A 81 17.68 -1.22 -16.30
CA GLU A 81 18.11 -2.57 -16.69
C GLU A 81 19.28 -3.03 -15.80
N GLY A 82 19.13 -4.20 -15.17
CA GLY A 82 20.09 -4.73 -14.21
C GLY A 82 19.96 -4.17 -12.77
N ALA A 83 19.03 -3.25 -12.50
CA ALA A 83 18.74 -2.80 -11.15
C ALA A 83 18.08 -3.92 -10.32
N MET A 84 18.47 -4.01 -9.05
CA MET A 84 17.86 -4.94 -8.09
C MET A 84 16.60 -4.37 -7.40
N ALA A 85 16.33 -3.07 -7.59
CA ALA A 85 15.24 -2.36 -6.94
C ALA A 85 14.60 -1.33 -7.89
N VAL A 86 13.31 -1.10 -7.68
CA VAL A 86 12.50 -0.08 -8.35
C VAL A 86 12.48 1.17 -7.47
N THR A 87 12.74 2.33 -8.06
CA THR A 87 12.71 3.63 -7.36
C THR A 87 11.34 4.26 -7.49
N VAL A 88 10.78 4.75 -6.38
CA VAL A 88 9.56 5.59 -6.39
C VAL A 88 9.97 7.06 -6.47
N ASN A 89 9.60 7.73 -7.56
CA ASN A 89 9.89 9.14 -7.79
C ASN A 89 8.81 10.07 -7.21
N LYS A 90 7.55 9.60 -7.22
CA LYS A 90 6.41 10.37 -6.73
C LYS A 90 5.33 9.44 -6.16
N GLU A 91 4.72 9.87 -5.07
CA GLU A 91 3.58 9.21 -4.42
C GLU A 91 2.38 10.17 -4.37
N THR A 92 1.20 9.67 -4.72
CA THR A 92 -0.08 10.42 -4.67
C THR A 92 -1.15 9.59 -3.95
N TYR A 93 -1.97 10.22 -3.10
CA TYR A 93 -2.99 9.59 -2.24
C TYR A 93 -4.42 10.04 -2.59
#